data_AF-A0A0E3KWS9-F1
#
_entry.id   AF-A0A0E3KWS9-F1
#
_cell.length_a   1.000
_cell.length_b   1.000
_cell.length_c   1.000
_cell.angle_alpha   90.00
_cell.angle_beta   90.00
_cell.angle_gamma   90.00
#
_symmetry.space_group_name_H-M   'P 1'
#
loop_
_entity.id
_entity.type
_entity.pdbx_description
1 polymer ?
#
loop_
_entity_poly.entity_id
_entity_poly.type
_entity_poly.pdbx_seq_one_letter_code
_entity_poly.pdbx_strand_id
1 'polypeptide(L)'
;MIFQGFGAVGKQAARFLTQKGAVLVGVADSRGTVHDPDGLDVDVLIRFKKEGKSVLDYPGEEKLGIDAVLAVPCDIWILTACPDVINESKVHLLNIKLVVEGANIPVTEGAEKSLYEKGILYVPDFIANAGGVICAASEYQGTTRCTALG
;
A
#
# COMPACT_ATOMS: atom_id res chain seq x y z
N MET A 1 4.34 1.11 8.75
CA MET A 1 4.01 0.86 7.34
C MET A 1 3.15 1.98 6.80
N ILE A 2 3.22 2.25 5.50
CA ILE A 2 2.41 3.29 4.85
C ILE A 2 1.77 2.72 3.58
N PHE A 3 0.54 3.17 3.31
CA PHE A 3 -0.22 2.81 2.11
C PHE A 3 -0.36 4.00 1.17
N GLN A 4 0.03 3.81 -0.09
CA GLN A 4 -0.35 4.69 -1.19
C GLN A 4 -1.59 4.09 -1.84
N GLY A 5 -2.74 4.74 -1.67
CA GLY A 5 -4.04 4.19 -2.03
C GLY A 5 -4.73 3.48 -0.88
N PHE A 6 -5.98 3.87 -0.63
CA PHE A 6 -6.85 3.23 0.37
C PHE A 6 -8.16 2.73 -0.26
N GLY A 7 -8.00 2.05 -1.40
CA GLY A 7 -9.07 1.36 -2.14
C GLY A 7 -9.40 -0.02 -1.56
N ALA A 8 -10.00 -0.90 -2.36
CA ALA A 8 -10.38 -2.24 -1.91
C ALA A 8 -9.17 -3.05 -1.41
N VAL A 9 -8.08 -3.10 -2.19
CA VAL A 9 -6.85 -3.82 -1.84
C VAL A 9 -6.17 -3.20 -0.62
N GLY A 10 -5.90 -1.88 -0.67
CA GLY A 10 -5.24 -1.17 0.43
C GLY A 10 -5.93 -1.33 1.77
N LYS A 11 -7.27 -1.23 1.81
CA LYS A 11 -8.05 -1.43 3.05
C LYS A 11 -7.91 -2.85 3.63
N GLN A 12 -8.00 -3.88 2.80
CA GLN A 12 -7.91 -5.26 3.28
C GLN A 12 -6.49 -5.61 3.73
N ALA A 13 -5.48 -5.19 2.96
CA ALA A 13 -4.08 -5.40 3.30
C ALA A 13 -3.70 -4.66 4.61
N ALA A 14 -4.11 -3.39 4.77
CA ALA A 14 -3.85 -2.63 5.99
C ALA A 14 -4.47 -3.29 7.22
N ARG A 15 -5.72 -3.74 7.12
CA ARG A 15 -6.40 -4.47 8.20
C ARG A 15 -5.70 -5.78 8.55
N PHE A 16 -5.31 -6.57 7.54
CA PHE A 16 -4.62 -7.83 7.76
C PHE A 16 -3.26 -7.62 8.45
N LEU A 17 -2.45 -6.67 7.95
CA LEU A 17 -1.12 -6.42 8.48
C LEU A 17 -1.17 -5.82 9.90
N THR A 18 -2.11 -4.94 10.19
CA THR A 18 -2.30 -4.42 11.56
C THR A 18 -2.72 -5.49 12.55
N GLN A 19 -3.59 -6.42 12.15
CA GLN A 19 -3.93 -7.60 12.96
C GLN A 19 -2.73 -8.52 13.23
N LYS A 20 -1.68 -8.44 12.41
CA LYS A 20 -0.40 -9.16 12.61
C LYS A 20 0.63 -8.34 13.39
N GLY A 21 0.26 -7.16 13.89
CA GLY A 21 1.12 -6.30 14.73
C GLY A 21 1.90 -5.23 13.97
N ALA A 22 1.67 -5.05 12.67
CA ALA A 22 2.26 -3.92 11.95
C ALA A 22 1.56 -2.61 12.36
N VAL A 23 2.32 -1.52 12.50
CA VAL A 23 1.75 -0.19 12.81
C VAL A 23 1.55 0.58 11.51
N LEU A 24 0.31 0.98 11.23
CA LEU A 24 0.00 1.85 10.10
C LEU A 24 0.30 3.30 10.50
N VAL A 25 1.33 3.92 9.92
CA VAL A 25 1.72 5.30 10.28
C VAL A 25 1.29 6.33 9.24
N GLY A 26 0.86 5.91 8.05
CA GLY A 26 0.45 6.84 7.02
C GLY A 26 -0.41 6.21 5.93
N VAL A 27 -1.33 7.00 5.39
CA VAL A 27 -2.18 6.61 4.26
C VAL A 27 -2.37 7.79 3.32
N ALA A 28 -2.13 7.58 2.04
CA ALA A 28 -2.48 8.51 0.97
C ALA A 28 -3.70 8.04 0.19
N ASP A 29 -4.61 8.96 -0.13
CA ASP A 29 -5.65 8.77 -1.14
C ASP A 29 -5.59 9.87 -2.21
N SER A 30 -6.56 9.90 -3.12
CA SER A 30 -6.59 10.85 -4.23
C SER A 30 -6.66 12.32 -3.83
N ARG A 31 -6.92 12.65 -2.54
CA ARG A 31 -7.00 14.02 -2.05
C ARG A 31 -5.76 14.45 -1.26
N GLY A 32 -5.01 13.51 -0.69
CA GLY A 32 -3.83 13.81 0.11
C GLY A 32 -3.45 12.67 1.04
N THR A 33 -2.57 12.99 1.98
CA THR A 33 -1.97 12.04 2.90
C THR A 33 -2.30 12.39 4.34
N VAL A 34 -2.67 11.39 5.13
CA VAL A 34 -2.71 11.49 6.59
C VAL A 34 -1.53 10.72 7.17
N HIS A 35 -0.87 11.31 8.16
CA HIS A 35 0.31 10.75 8.81
C HIS A 35 0.22 10.90 10.33
N ASP A 36 0.50 9.81 11.02
CA ASP A 36 0.66 9.76 12.47
C ASP A 36 1.81 8.77 12.81
N PRO A 37 2.92 9.25 13.38
CA PRO A 37 4.04 8.38 13.75
C PRO A 37 3.69 7.39 14.87
N ASP A 38 2.70 7.71 15.71
CA ASP A 38 2.22 6.84 16.80
C ASP A 38 1.21 5.80 16.30
N GLY A 39 0.64 6.02 15.11
CA GLY A 39 -0.16 5.06 14.37
C GLY A 39 -1.62 5.49 14.17
N LEU A 40 -2.17 5.10 13.03
CA LEU A 40 -3.52 5.39 12.58
C LEU A 40 -4.47 4.23 12.88
N ASP A 41 -5.70 4.55 13.30
CA ASP A 41 -6.77 3.56 13.45
C ASP A 41 -7.31 3.15 12.07
N VAL A 42 -6.97 1.93 11.67
CA VAL A 42 -7.38 1.33 10.39
C VAL A 42 -8.89 1.21 10.27
N ASP A 43 -9.60 0.84 11.33
CA ASP A 43 -11.03 0.60 11.28
C ASP A 43 -11.80 1.92 11.08
N VAL A 44 -11.32 3.01 11.70
CA VAL A 44 -11.85 4.35 11.46
C VAL A 44 -11.60 4.80 10.02
N LEU A 45 -10.38 4.62 9.49
CA LEU A 45 -10.07 4.97 8.10
C LEU A 45 -10.91 4.16 7.10
N ILE A 46 -11.13 2.86 7.37
CA ILE A 46 -11.99 2.00 6.55
C ILE A 46 -13.43 2.52 6.57
N ARG A 47 -13.96 2.90 7.75
CA ARG A 47 -15.29 3.50 7.87
C ARG A 47 -15.41 4.76 7.04
N PHE A 48 -14.41 5.64 7.07
CA PHE A 48 -14.42 6.88 6.30
C PHE A 48 -14.50 6.62 4.80
N LYS A 49 -13.67 5.71 4.28
CA LYS A 49 -13.75 5.35 2.86
C LYS A 49 -15.07 4.68 2.48
N LYS A 50 -15.73 3.95 3.40
CA LYS A 50 -17.07 3.39 3.16
C LYS A 50 -18.16 4.45 3.11
N GLU A 51 -18.02 5.52 3.88
CA GLU A 51 -18.91 6.70 3.88
C GLU A 51 -18.64 7.66 2.72
N GLY A 52 -17.70 7.34 1.82
CA GLY A 52 -17.30 8.21 0.72
C GLY A 52 -16.38 9.37 1.12
N LYS A 53 -15.89 9.38 2.37
CA LYS A 53 -14.95 10.37 2.89
C LYS A 53 -13.51 10.11 2.41
N SER A 54 -12.67 11.11 2.58
CA SER A 54 -11.23 11.01 2.36
C SER A 54 -10.52 10.54 3.63
N VAL A 55 -9.29 10.05 3.45
CA VAL A 55 -8.38 9.81 4.59
C VAL A 55 -8.03 11.12 5.31
N LEU A 56 -8.10 12.26 4.62
CA LEU A 56 -7.89 13.58 5.21
C LEU A 56 -8.98 14.00 6.21
N ASP A 57 -10.11 13.32 6.24
CA ASP A 57 -11.17 13.62 7.22
C ASP A 57 -10.84 13.05 8.60
N TYR A 58 -9.77 12.25 8.72
CA TYR A 58 -9.26 11.68 9.98
C TYR A 58 -8.87 12.83 10.96
N PRO A 59 -9.27 12.73 12.26
CA PRO A 59 -9.23 13.86 13.18
C PRO A 59 -7.96 13.94 14.06
N GLY A 60 -7.16 14.99 13.87
CA GLY A 60 -6.09 15.36 14.80
C GLY A 60 -4.67 15.08 14.31
N GLU A 61 -4.52 14.66 13.05
CA GLU A 61 -3.25 14.22 12.49
C GLU A 61 -2.68 15.21 11.46
N GLU A 62 -1.41 14.99 11.11
CA GLU A 62 -0.72 15.77 10.11
C GLU A 62 -1.28 15.47 8.72
N LYS A 63 -1.78 16.51 8.05
CA LYS A 63 -2.32 16.43 6.69
C LYS A 63 -1.29 16.95 5.71
N LEU A 64 -0.87 16.06 4.83
CA LEU A 64 0.22 16.28 3.91
C LEU A 64 -0.29 16.23 2.47
N GLY A 65 0.48 16.83 1.55
CA GLY A 65 0.25 16.68 0.12
C GLY A 65 0.34 15.21 -0.33
N ILE A 66 -0.16 14.92 -1.52
CA ILE A 66 -0.15 13.56 -2.08
C ILE A 66 1.28 12.99 -2.15
N ASP A 67 2.25 13.79 -2.61
CA ASP A 67 3.65 13.38 -2.76
C ASP A 67 4.46 13.46 -1.46
N ALA A 68 3.94 14.10 -0.42
CA ALA A 68 4.65 14.21 0.84
C ALA A 68 4.75 12.85 1.57
N VAL A 69 3.88 11.89 1.21
CA VAL A 69 3.97 10.49 1.67
C VAL A 69 5.33 9.84 1.34
N LEU A 70 6.00 10.30 0.27
CA LEU A 70 7.28 9.75 -0.19
C LEU A 70 8.44 10.02 0.78
N ALA A 71 8.35 11.10 1.56
CA ALA A 71 9.39 11.50 2.50
C ALA A 71 9.15 10.99 3.93
N VAL A 72 8.01 10.34 4.18
CA VAL A 72 7.64 9.87 5.52
C VAL A 72 8.49 8.63 5.88
N PRO A 73 9.21 8.63 7.00
CA PRO A 73 9.97 7.47 7.46
C PRO A 73 9.04 6.28 7.75
N CYS A 74 9.29 5.13 7.12
CA CYS A 74 8.59 3.89 7.46
C CYS A 74 9.38 2.66 7.03
N ASP A 75 9.14 1.48 7.62
CA ASP A 75 9.84 0.27 7.17
C ASP A 75 9.31 -0.29 5.85
N ILE A 76 7.98 -0.23 5.65
CA ILE A 76 7.27 -0.93 4.58
C ILE A 76 6.34 0.03 3.86
N TRP A 77 6.42 0.02 2.54
CA TRP A 77 5.62 0.81 1.63
C TRP A 77 4.79 -0.04 0.69
N ILE A 78 3.48 0.25 0.63
CA ILE A 78 2.52 -0.59 -0.08
C ILE A 78 1.76 0.28 -1.08
N LEU A 79 2.03 0.05 -2.37
CA LEU A 79 1.53 0.85 -3.48
C LEU A 79 0.29 0.21 -4.08
N THR A 80 -0.88 0.86 -4.00
CA THR A 80 -2.17 0.28 -4.40
C THR A 80 -3.09 1.23 -5.15
N ALA A 81 -2.65 2.45 -5.51
CA ALA A 81 -3.51 3.43 -6.19
C ALA A 81 -3.24 3.54 -7.69
N CYS A 82 -2.03 3.96 -8.08
CA CYS A 82 -1.74 4.42 -9.44
C CYS A 82 -0.41 3.85 -9.95
N PRO A 83 -0.24 3.74 -11.29
CA PRO A 83 1.07 3.47 -11.90
C PRO A 83 2.03 4.67 -11.72
N ASP A 84 3.32 4.44 -11.94
CA ASP A 84 4.40 5.45 -12.00
C ASP A 84 4.54 6.37 -10.76
N VAL A 85 4.17 5.86 -9.58
CA VAL A 85 4.28 6.60 -8.32
C VAL A 85 5.75 6.83 -7.94
N ILE A 86 6.60 5.83 -8.18
CA ILE A 86 8.04 5.92 -7.96
C ILE A 86 8.75 5.93 -9.31
N ASN A 87 9.47 7.02 -9.57
CA ASN A 87 10.40 7.14 -10.67
C ASN A 87 11.79 7.51 -10.14
N GLU A 88 12.78 7.52 -11.01
CA GLU A 88 14.20 7.76 -10.73
C GLU A 88 14.42 9.06 -9.96
N SER A 89 13.61 10.08 -10.23
CA SER A 89 13.70 11.37 -9.55
C SER A 89 13.18 11.34 -8.12
N LYS A 90 12.43 10.33 -7.69
CA LYS A 90 11.80 10.25 -6.37
C LYS A 90 12.45 9.21 -5.45
N VAL A 91 13.19 8.22 -5.99
CA VAL A 91 13.84 7.16 -5.19
C VAL A 91 14.77 7.72 -4.11
N HIS A 92 15.42 8.86 -4.37
CA HIS A 92 16.32 9.47 -3.40
C HIS A 92 15.62 9.94 -2.13
N LEU A 93 14.33 10.28 -2.20
CA LEU A 93 13.50 10.77 -1.08
C LEU A 93 13.05 9.66 -0.13
N LEU A 94 13.10 8.40 -0.58
CA LEU A 94 12.57 7.27 0.18
C LEU A 94 13.48 6.89 1.34
N ASN A 95 12.89 6.78 2.52
CA ASN A 95 13.51 6.26 3.74
C ASN A 95 12.75 5.02 4.22
N ILE A 96 12.93 3.92 3.47
CA ILE A 96 12.19 2.67 3.64
C ILE A 96 13.08 1.44 3.47
N LYS A 97 12.61 0.27 3.90
CA LYS A 97 13.32 -1.02 3.75
C LYS A 97 12.68 -1.95 2.72
N LEU A 98 11.36 -1.82 2.51
CA LEU A 98 10.59 -2.68 1.63
C LEU A 98 9.53 -1.89 0.85
N VAL A 99 9.44 -2.14 -0.45
CA VAL A 99 8.35 -1.70 -1.34
C VAL A 99 7.59 -2.93 -1.83
N VAL A 100 6.25 -2.87 -1.78
CA VAL A 100 5.35 -3.92 -2.27
C VAL A 100 4.32 -3.32 -3.23
N GLU A 101 4.27 -3.86 -4.44
CA GLU A 101 3.33 -3.41 -5.48
C GLU A 101 2.01 -4.19 -5.45
N GLY A 102 0.95 -3.57 -4.93
CA GLY A 102 -0.42 -4.08 -5.03
C GLY A 102 -1.24 -3.48 -6.18
N ALA A 103 -0.69 -2.49 -6.89
CA ALA A 103 -1.19 -1.93 -8.15
C ALA A 103 -0.30 -2.39 -9.30
N ASN A 104 -0.78 -2.29 -10.55
CA ASN A 104 0.02 -2.64 -11.71
C ASN A 104 0.99 -1.50 -12.07
N ILE A 105 2.27 -1.82 -12.22
CA ILE A 105 3.36 -0.94 -12.69
C ILE A 105 3.47 0.39 -11.89
N PRO A 106 3.52 0.40 -10.55
CA PRO A 106 3.71 1.64 -9.78
C PRO A 106 5.17 2.14 -9.73
N VAL A 107 6.15 1.35 -10.18
CA VAL A 107 7.58 1.71 -10.20
C VAL A 107 8.17 1.60 -11.62
N THR A 108 8.97 2.58 -12.05
CA THR A 108 9.67 2.54 -13.35
C THR A 108 10.89 1.62 -13.30
N GLU A 109 11.30 1.04 -14.44
CA GLU A 109 12.49 0.15 -14.52
C GLU A 109 13.77 0.82 -13.99
N GLY A 110 14.01 2.09 -14.30
CA GLY A 110 15.15 2.83 -13.76
C GLY A 110 15.06 3.07 -12.25
N ALA A 111 13.85 3.19 -11.71
CA ALA A 111 13.63 3.30 -10.28
C ALA A 111 13.87 1.98 -9.56
N GLU A 112 13.50 0.82 -10.14
CA GLU A 112 13.81 -0.50 -9.59
C GLU A 112 15.31 -0.69 -9.38
N LYS A 113 16.11 -0.32 -10.37
CA LYS A 113 17.58 -0.37 -10.26
C LYS A 113 18.09 0.52 -9.13
N SER A 114 17.54 1.72 -9.00
CA SER A 114 17.91 2.67 -7.95
C SER A 114 17.51 2.17 -6.55
N LEU A 115 16.37 1.48 -6.42
CA LEU A 115 15.93 0.84 -5.17
C LEU A 115 16.91 -0.29 -4.77
N TYR A 116 17.32 -1.11 -5.73
CA TYR A 116 18.30 -2.17 -5.51
C TYR A 116 19.66 -1.62 -5.05
N GLU A 117 20.17 -0.57 -5.71
CA GLU A 117 21.42 0.08 -5.34
C GLU A 117 21.38 0.69 -3.93
N LYS A 118 20.21 1.16 -3.48
CA LYS A 118 19.97 1.62 -2.11
C LYS A 118 19.79 0.49 -1.08
N GLY A 119 19.74 -0.77 -1.51
CA GLY A 119 19.47 -1.91 -0.63
C GLY A 119 18.01 -2.00 -0.15
N ILE A 120 17.08 -1.36 -0.86
CA ILE A 120 15.65 -1.43 -0.56
C ILE A 120 15.09 -2.69 -1.23
N LEU A 121 14.46 -3.56 -0.46
CA LEU A 121 13.82 -4.75 -1.01
C LEU A 121 12.56 -4.33 -1.79
N TYR A 122 12.41 -4.86 -2.99
CA TYR A 122 11.30 -4.54 -3.89
C TYR A 122 10.58 -5.83 -4.30
N VAL A 123 9.26 -5.86 -4.11
CA VAL A 123 8.39 -6.98 -4.48
C VAL A 123 7.45 -6.51 -5.59
N PRO A 124 7.64 -7.00 -6.83
CA PRO A 124 6.90 -6.53 -8.00
C PRO A 124 5.46 -7.03 -8.04
N ASP A 125 4.63 -6.33 -8.82
CA ASP A 125 3.18 -6.52 -8.92
C ASP A 125 2.76 -7.94 -9.32
N PHE A 126 3.46 -8.57 -10.27
CA PHE A 126 3.19 -9.91 -10.76
C PHE A 126 3.41 -11.00 -9.70
N ILE A 127 4.09 -10.66 -8.59
CA ILE A 127 4.21 -11.52 -7.40
C ILE A 127 3.19 -11.06 -6.33
N ALA A 128 3.21 -9.77 -5.97
CA ALA A 128 2.46 -9.25 -4.83
C ALA A 128 0.93 -9.18 -5.06
N ASN A 129 0.48 -8.95 -6.29
CA ASN A 129 -0.94 -8.88 -6.68
C ASN A 129 -1.46 -10.18 -7.34
N ALA A 130 -0.66 -11.25 -7.35
CA ALA A 130 -1.03 -12.52 -7.99
C ALA A 130 -2.25 -13.22 -7.35
N GLY A 131 -2.63 -12.83 -6.13
CA GLY A 131 -3.73 -13.47 -5.38
C GLY A 131 -5.07 -13.47 -6.13
N GLY A 132 -5.40 -12.39 -6.84
CA GLY A 132 -6.63 -12.32 -7.64
C GLY A 132 -6.63 -13.33 -8.80
N VAL A 133 -5.50 -13.49 -9.48
CA VAL A 133 -5.32 -14.44 -10.57
C VAL A 133 -5.35 -15.88 -10.07
N ILE A 134 -4.74 -16.16 -8.91
CA ILE A 134 -4.76 -17.49 -8.28
C ILE A 134 -6.20 -17.88 -7.89
N CYS A 135 -6.96 -16.96 -7.29
CA CYS A 135 -8.37 -17.20 -6.97
C CYS A 135 -9.20 -17.45 -8.24
N ALA A 136 -9.05 -16.62 -9.28
CA ALA A 136 -9.78 -16.80 -10.54
C ALA A 136 -9.43 -18.13 -11.24
N ALA A 137 -8.16 -18.54 -11.23
CA ALA A 137 -7.74 -19.85 -11.74
C ALA A 137 -8.35 -21.01 -10.94
N SER A 138 -8.42 -20.87 -9.61
CA SER A 138 -9.04 -21.87 -8.73
C SER A 138 -10.54 -21.99 -8.98
N GLU A 139 -11.24 -20.86 -9.13
CA GLU A 139 -12.66 -20.81 -9.50
C GLU A 139 -12.90 -21.42 -10.89
N TYR A 140 -12.06 -21.09 -11.87
CA TYR A 140 -12.13 -21.65 -13.23
C TYR A 140 -11.95 -23.18 -13.24
N GLN A 141 -11.08 -23.72 -12.38
CA GLN A 141 -10.90 -25.16 -12.20
C GLN A 141 -12.03 -25.83 -11.41
N GLY A 142 -13.07 -25.10 -11.02
CA GLY A 142 -14.22 -25.63 -10.28
C GLY A 142 -13.96 -25.82 -8.78
N THR A 143 -12.91 -25.20 -8.24
CA THR A 143 -12.57 -25.27 -6.82
C THR A 143 -13.61 -24.47 -6.02
N THR A 144 -14.39 -25.17 -5.19
CA THR A 144 -15.32 -24.55 -4.25
C THR A 144 -14.67 -24.40 -2.88
N ARG A 145 -15.25 -23.59 -1.98
CA ARG A 145 -14.73 -23.36 -0.61
C ARG A 145 -14.36 -24.64 0.17
N CYS A 146 -14.92 -25.80 -0.17
CA CYS A 146 -14.57 -27.09 0.43
C CYS A 146 -13.17 -27.61 0.07
N THR A 147 -12.58 -27.24 -1.07
CA THR A 147 -11.31 -27.80 -1.53
C THR A 147 -10.08 -26.97 -1.16
N ALA A 148 -10.25 -25.73 -0.70
CA ALA A 148 -9.13 -24.84 -0.35
C ALA A 148 -8.62 -24.98 1.11
N LEU A 149 -9.26 -25.81 1.92
CA LEU A 149 -8.92 -26.06 3.34
C LEU A 149 -8.66 -27.54 3.64
N GLY A 150 -8.52 -28.37 2.61
CA GLY A 150 -8.20 -29.80 2.71
C GLY A 150 -6.71 -30.06 2.67
#